data_AF-A0A519K0S4-F1
#
_entry.id   AF-A0A519K0S4-F1
#
_cell.length_a   1.000
_cell.length_b   1.000
_cell.length_c   1.000
_cell.angle_alpha   90.00
_cell.angle_beta   90.00
_cell.angle_gamma   90.00
#
_symmetry.space_group_name_H-M   'P 1'
#
loop_
_entity.id
_entity.type
_entity.pdbx_description
1 polymer ?
#
loop_
_entity_poly.entity_id
_entity_poly.type
_entity_poly.pdbx_seq_one_letter_code
_entity_poly.pdbx_strand_id
1 'polypeptide(L)'
;MTNDFFLAVFENPPLVYAKKGIKDEEKHLIPESTIYVSLEPCAHFGKTPPCALKIVELGFKKVVIGAMDSHDKVNGKGKKIITDAGIEAVSGILEDECRELNKRFFTYHEKRRPFVILKWAESADGFMDQNFQPTQISNSLSKHLVHQMRSDEHAILVGKNTAVHDNPSLTVREVEGRNPIRILIDFSLDVPDTFNIYNEEAETIIFNSIKDLPDKHLKFIKIEKENSVRKILEKLYELQIQSVIQNTMENIS
;
A
#
# COMPACT_ATOMS: atom_id res chain seq x y z
N MET A 1 -40.92 9.66 7.58
CA MET A 1 -39.86 10.58 7.09
C MET A 1 -38.77 10.63 8.13
N THR A 2 -37.89 9.64 8.09
CA THR A 2 -36.49 9.74 8.55
C THR A 2 -35.75 8.85 7.56
N ASN A 3 -35.17 9.50 6.55
CA ASN A 3 -34.24 8.86 5.63
C ASN A 3 -32.99 8.55 6.44
N ASP A 4 -32.90 7.34 7.00
CA ASP A 4 -31.66 6.85 7.59
C ASP A 4 -30.70 6.53 6.44
N PHE A 5 -29.95 7.55 6.02
CA PHE A 5 -28.82 7.41 5.11
C PHE A 5 -27.70 6.65 5.84
N PHE A 6 -27.69 5.33 5.70
CA PHE A 6 -26.52 4.54 6.08
C PHE A 6 -25.43 4.72 5.01
N LEU A 7 -24.43 5.54 5.34
CA LEU A 7 -23.22 5.73 4.55
C LEU A 7 -22.18 4.67 4.95
N ALA A 8 -21.97 3.66 4.11
CA ALA A 8 -20.80 2.80 4.23
C ALA A 8 -19.70 3.35 3.31
N VAL A 9 -18.60 3.86 3.88
CA VAL A 9 -17.40 4.33 3.17
C VAL A 9 -16.29 3.30 3.36
N PHE A 10 -15.64 2.88 2.27
CA PHE A 10 -14.57 1.87 2.27
C PHE A 10 -13.27 2.43 1.67
N GLU A 11 -12.16 2.28 2.40
CA GLU A 11 -10.78 2.51 1.94
C GLU A 11 -9.94 1.22 2.13
N ASN A 12 -8.99 1.01 1.20
CA ASN A 12 -8.09 -0.16 0.96
C ASN A 12 -7.51 -0.90 2.19
N PRO A 13 -7.07 -2.19 2.08
CA PRO A 13 -6.95 -3.08 0.90
C PRO A 13 -8.07 -4.16 0.88
N PRO A 14 -8.15 -5.14 -0.07
CA PRO A 14 -9.40 -5.73 -0.58
C PRO A 14 -10.06 -6.67 0.43
N LEU A 15 -10.68 -6.09 1.43
CA LEU A 15 -11.55 -6.70 2.41
C LEU A 15 -12.63 -5.65 2.69
N VAL A 16 -13.87 -6.09 2.69
CA VAL A 16 -15.04 -5.28 3.05
C VAL A 16 -14.86 -4.81 4.50
N TYR A 17 -14.22 -3.66 4.71
CA TYR A 17 -14.05 -3.04 6.01
C TYR A 17 -15.09 -1.92 6.17
N ALA A 18 -16.30 -2.31 6.59
CA ALA A 18 -17.06 -1.40 7.43
C ALA A 18 -16.22 -1.29 8.70
N LYS A 19 -15.78 -0.09 9.09
CA LYS A 19 -14.83 0.14 10.20
C LYS A 19 -15.26 -0.50 11.55
N LYS A 20 -16.50 -1.01 11.64
CA LYS A 20 -17.06 -1.81 12.75
C LYS A 20 -17.86 -3.07 12.33
N GLY A 21 -17.87 -3.44 11.06
CA GLY A 21 -18.88 -4.38 10.52
C GLY A 21 -20.29 -3.78 10.57
N ILE A 22 -21.24 -4.37 9.85
CA ILE A 22 -22.67 -4.12 10.11
C ILE A 22 -23.06 -5.06 11.24
N LYS A 23 -23.56 -4.53 12.37
CA LYS A 23 -23.98 -5.40 13.49
C LYS A 23 -25.14 -6.28 13.04
N ASP A 24 -25.25 -7.47 13.61
CA ASP A 24 -26.34 -8.41 13.26
C ASP A 24 -27.72 -7.76 13.43
N GLU A 25 -27.88 -6.95 14.47
CA GLU A 25 -29.10 -6.19 14.76
C GLU A 25 -29.47 -5.17 13.67
N GLU A 26 -28.50 -4.67 12.91
CA GLU A 26 -28.67 -3.61 11.89
C GLU A 26 -28.86 -4.18 10.48
N LYS A 27 -28.64 -5.49 10.28
CA LYS A 27 -28.72 -6.14 8.96
C LYS A 27 -30.08 -5.99 8.28
N HIS A 28 -31.15 -5.84 9.07
CA HIS A 28 -32.50 -5.64 8.54
C HIS A 28 -32.66 -4.33 7.75
N LEU A 29 -31.75 -3.36 7.92
CA LEU A 29 -31.77 -2.07 7.23
C LEU A 29 -31.10 -2.13 5.85
N ILE A 30 -30.33 -3.18 5.55
CA ILE A 30 -29.56 -3.30 4.30
C ILE A 30 -30.46 -3.22 3.05
N PRO A 31 -31.62 -3.89 2.99
CA PRO A 31 -32.52 -3.80 1.84
C PRO A 31 -33.13 -2.40 1.63
N GLU A 32 -32.98 -1.47 2.56
CA GLU A 32 -33.43 -0.08 2.43
C GLU A 32 -32.25 0.89 2.24
N SER A 33 -31.02 0.38 2.22
CA SER A 33 -29.80 1.17 2.19
C SER A 33 -29.19 1.27 0.78
N THR A 34 -28.42 2.33 0.57
CA THR A 34 -27.53 2.49 -0.59
C THR A 34 -26.08 2.36 -0.13
N ILE A 35 -25.29 1.51 -0.79
CA ILE A 35 -23.86 1.38 -0.51
C ILE A 35 -23.04 2.26 -1.46
N TYR A 36 -22.05 2.96 -0.91
CA TYR A 36 -21.12 3.80 -1.67
C TYR A 36 -19.73 3.16 -1.61
N VAL A 37 -19.08 2.98 -2.74
CA VAL A 37 -17.74 2.37 -2.81
C VAL A 37 -16.83 3.25 -3.65
N SER A 38 -15.60 3.46 -3.17
CA SER A 38 -14.60 4.28 -3.88
C SER A 38 -14.05 3.58 -5.13
N LEU A 39 -14.09 2.24 -5.18
CA LEU A 39 -13.61 1.42 -6.29
C LEU A 39 -14.63 0.33 -6.63
N GLU A 40 -14.68 -0.10 -7.90
CA GLU A 40 -15.54 -1.18 -8.36
C GLU A 40 -15.40 -2.46 -7.48
N PRO A 41 -16.50 -3.04 -6.99
CA PRO A 41 -16.46 -4.27 -6.21
C PRO A 41 -15.85 -5.43 -7.01
N CYS A 42 -14.87 -6.13 -6.42
CA CYS A 42 -14.19 -7.21 -7.13
C CYS A 42 -15.14 -8.34 -7.56
N ALA A 43 -14.88 -8.92 -8.74
CA ALA A 43 -15.69 -9.94 -9.38
C ALA A 43 -15.05 -11.34 -9.42
N HIS A 44 -13.81 -11.48 -8.96
CA HIS A 44 -13.04 -12.71 -9.08
C HIS A 44 -12.94 -13.46 -7.75
N PHE A 45 -12.91 -14.79 -7.82
CA PHE A 45 -12.68 -15.64 -6.65
C PHE A 45 -11.19 -15.66 -6.34
N GLY A 46 -10.81 -15.05 -5.21
CA GLY A 46 -9.47 -15.11 -4.64
C GLY A 46 -9.43 -16.03 -3.42
N LYS A 47 -8.70 -15.62 -2.38
CA LYS A 47 -8.77 -16.26 -1.05
C LYS A 47 -10.14 -16.05 -0.38
N THR A 48 -10.77 -14.92 -0.68
CA THR A 48 -12.13 -14.58 -0.23
C THR A 48 -13.09 -14.52 -1.41
N PRO A 49 -14.40 -14.75 -1.19
CA PRO A 49 -15.42 -14.55 -2.22
C PRO A 49 -15.43 -13.12 -2.77
N PRO A 50 -15.90 -12.92 -4.03
CA PRO A 50 -16.05 -11.60 -4.64
C PRO A 50 -16.93 -10.64 -3.83
N CYS A 51 -16.51 -9.38 -3.72
CA CYS A 51 -17.29 -8.34 -3.04
C CYS A 51 -18.63 -8.10 -3.74
N ALA A 52 -18.67 -8.17 -5.08
CA ALA A 52 -19.90 -8.02 -5.85
C ALA A 52 -20.95 -9.09 -5.45
N LEU A 53 -20.53 -10.35 -5.26
CA LEU A 53 -21.43 -11.41 -4.79
C LEU A 53 -21.90 -11.17 -3.36
N LYS A 54 -21.02 -10.65 -2.49
CA LYS A 54 -21.41 -10.34 -1.11
C LYS A 54 -22.44 -9.22 -1.04
N ILE A 55 -22.32 -8.20 -1.89
CA ILE A 55 -23.32 -7.12 -2.00
C ILE A 55 -24.68 -7.68 -2.41
N VAL A 56 -24.69 -8.61 -3.38
CA VAL A 56 -25.91 -9.30 -3.82
C VAL A 56 -26.50 -10.14 -2.69
N GLU A 57 -25.67 -10.94 -2.00
CA GLU A 57 -26.08 -11.79 -0.87
C GLU A 57 -26.70 -10.97 0.28
N LEU A 58 -26.14 -9.80 0.56
CA LEU A 58 -26.63 -8.91 1.61
C LEU A 58 -27.93 -8.19 1.24
N GLY A 59 -28.28 -8.14 -0.05
CA GLY A 59 -29.57 -7.61 -0.52
C GLY A 59 -29.65 -6.09 -0.62
N PHE A 60 -28.55 -5.40 -0.90
CA PHE A 60 -28.59 -3.95 -1.20
C PHE A 60 -29.45 -3.66 -2.43
N LYS A 61 -30.18 -2.55 -2.45
CA LYS A 61 -30.98 -2.12 -3.62
C LYS A 61 -30.23 -1.20 -4.58
N LYS A 62 -29.21 -0.49 -4.07
CA LYS A 62 -28.43 0.47 -4.85
C LYS A 62 -26.97 0.49 -4.44
N VAL A 63 -26.09 0.54 -5.44
CA VAL A 63 -24.64 0.65 -5.31
C VAL A 63 -24.17 1.88 -6.09
N VAL A 64 -23.43 2.77 -5.43
CA VAL A 64 -22.78 3.92 -6.06
C VAL A 64 -21.27 3.67 -6.09
N ILE A 65 -20.70 3.64 -7.28
CA ILE A 65 -19.30 3.33 -7.56
C ILE A 65 -18.59 4.62 -7.95
N GLY A 66 -17.49 4.92 -7.25
CA GLY A 66 -16.64 6.05 -7.55
C GLY A 66 -15.84 5.84 -8.82
N ALA A 67 -14.71 5.13 -8.69
CA ALA A 67 -13.86 4.75 -9.81
C ALA A 67 -14.15 3.33 -10.30
N MET A 68 -14.12 3.13 -11.62
CA MET A 68 -14.16 1.80 -12.22
C MET A 68 -12.79 1.11 -12.12
N ASP A 69 -12.78 -0.23 -11.98
CA ASP A 69 -11.52 -0.98 -11.93
C ASP A 69 -10.94 -1.09 -13.35
N SER A 70 -9.72 -0.58 -13.54
CA SER A 70 -9.01 -0.65 -14.83
C SER A 70 -8.29 -1.99 -15.05
N HIS A 71 -8.34 -2.91 -14.09
CA HIS A 71 -7.78 -4.24 -14.24
C HIS A 71 -8.62 -5.12 -15.16
N ASP A 72 -8.01 -5.65 -16.23
CA ASP A 72 -8.65 -6.49 -17.25
C ASP A 72 -9.52 -7.64 -16.70
N LYS A 73 -9.17 -8.18 -15.53
CA LYS A 73 -9.93 -9.27 -14.91
C LYS A 73 -11.24 -8.82 -14.28
N VAL A 74 -11.38 -7.55 -13.92
CA VAL A 74 -12.53 -7.00 -13.20
C VAL A 74 -13.32 -6.01 -14.03
N ASN A 75 -12.68 -5.19 -14.88
CA ASN A 75 -13.28 -4.09 -15.65
C ASN A 75 -14.76 -4.31 -16.04
N GLY A 76 -15.67 -3.77 -15.23
CA GLY A 76 -17.13 -3.82 -15.43
C GLY A 76 -17.84 -5.12 -15.03
N LYS A 77 -17.12 -6.20 -14.71
CA LYS A 77 -17.70 -7.48 -14.27
C LYS A 77 -18.35 -7.40 -12.90
N GLY A 78 -17.78 -6.60 -11.99
CA GLY A 78 -18.32 -6.40 -10.65
C GLY A 78 -19.65 -5.67 -10.72
N LYS A 79 -19.65 -4.56 -11.46
CA LYS A 79 -20.88 -3.83 -11.79
C LYS A 79 -21.90 -4.73 -12.48
N LYS A 80 -21.46 -5.56 -13.43
CA LYS A 80 -22.34 -6.50 -14.15
C LYS A 80 -23.01 -7.52 -13.23
N ILE A 81 -22.27 -8.15 -12.31
CA ILE A 81 -22.82 -9.08 -11.31
C ILE A 81 -23.94 -8.41 -10.50
N ILE A 82 -23.72 -7.17 -10.08
CA ILE A 82 -24.67 -6.39 -9.29
C ILE A 82 -25.92 -6.07 -10.13
N THR A 83 -25.76 -5.58 -11.36
CA THR A 83 -26.89 -5.24 -12.23
C THR A 83 -27.68 -6.46 -12.68
N ASP A 84 -27.01 -7.58 -12.96
CA ASP A 84 -27.65 -8.84 -13.37
C ASP A 84 -28.49 -9.45 -12.22
N ALA A 85 -28.18 -9.10 -10.96
CA ALA A 85 -28.98 -9.46 -9.79
C ALA A 85 -30.16 -8.51 -9.52
N GLY A 86 -30.41 -7.52 -10.39
CA GLY A 86 -31.50 -6.55 -10.26
C GLY A 86 -31.21 -5.38 -9.32
N ILE A 87 -29.95 -5.17 -8.92
CA ILE A 87 -29.52 -4.07 -8.06
C ILE A 87 -29.14 -2.86 -8.92
N GLU A 88 -29.60 -1.66 -8.57
CA GLU A 88 -29.21 -0.43 -9.28
C GLU A 88 -27.72 -0.14 -9.05
N ALA A 89 -26.94 0.06 -10.12
CA ALA A 89 -25.52 0.39 -10.01
C ALA A 89 -25.17 1.66 -10.83
N VAL A 90 -24.81 2.73 -10.13
CA VAL A 90 -24.34 4.00 -10.72
C VAL A 90 -22.82 4.08 -10.59
N SER A 91 -22.11 4.56 -11.61
CA SER A 91 -20.65 4.65 -11.63
C SER A 91 -20.16 6.01 -12.12
N GLY A 92 -18.91 6.37 -11.80
CA GLY A 92 -18.27 7.60 -12.24
C GLY A 92 -18.54 8.80 -11.32
N ILE A 93 -18.94 8.54 -10.07
CA ILE A 93 -19.23 9.60 -9.09
C ILE A 93 -17.95 9.98 -8.37
N LEU A 94 -17.48 11.22 -8.53
CA LEU A 94 -16.18 11.66 -7.97
C LEU A 94 -15.04 10.73 -8.41
N GLU A 95 -15.03 10.37 -9.69
CA GLU A 95 -14.09 9.38 -10.22
C GLU A 95 -12.64 9.83 -10.03
N ASP A 96 -12.32 11.10 -10.29
CA ASP A 96 -10.96 11.63 -10.15
C ASP A 96 -10.48 11.57 -8.69
N GLU A 97 -11.32 11.95 -7.73
CA GLU A 97 -11.01 11.89 -6.30
C GLU A 97 -10.86 10.43 -5.83
N CYS A 98 -11.73 9.55 -6.31
CA CYS A 98 -11.65 8.12 -6.02
C CYS A 98 -10.39 7.47 -6.62
N ARG A 99 -9.94 7.93 -7.80
CA ARG A 99 -8.69 7.50 -8.43
C ARG A 99 -7.47 8.00 -7.66
N GLU A 100 -7.48 9.24 -7.20
CA GLU A 100 -6.41 9.79 -6.37
C GLU A 100 -6.31 9.04 -5.02
N LEU A 101 -7.45 8.77 -4.38
CA LEU A 101 -7.52 7.97 -3.16
C LEU A 101 -6.92 6.57 -3.36
N ASN A 102 -7.16 5.96 -4.52
CA ASN A 102 -6.68 4.64 -4.89
C ASN A 102 -5.42 4.66 -5.78
N LYS A 103 -4.61 5.74 -5.73
CA LYS A 103 -3.44 5.91 -6.62
C LYS A 103 -2.42 4.77 -6.60
N ARG A 104 -2.27 4.09 -5.46
CA ARG A 104 -1.40 2.90 -5.32
C ARG A 104 -1.88 1.76 -6.21
N PHE A 105 -3.18 1.47 -6.15
CA PHE A 105 -3.85 0.46 -6.95
C PHE A 105 -3.74 0.79 -8.45
N PHE A 106 -4.16 1.98 -8.85
CA PHE A 106 -4.14 2.38 -10.26
C PHE A 106 -2.72 2.44 -10.84
N THR A 107 -1.75 2.94 -10.07
CA THR A 107 -0.34 2.91 -10.51
C THR A 107 0.16 1.49 -10.71
N TYR A 108 -0.13 0.60 -9.77
CA TYR A 108 0.27 -0.81 -9.86
C TYR A 108 -0.32 -1.50 -11.10
N HIS A 109 -1.63 -1.36 -11.33
CA HIS A 109 -2.31 -2.06 -12.42
C HIS A 109 -2.07 -1.43 -13.80
N GLU A 110 -2.10 -0.10 -13.92
CA GLU A 110 -2.00 0.60 -15.21
C GLU A 110 -0.54 0.80 -15.65
N LYS A 111 0.35 1.14 -14.71
CA LYS A 111 1.76 1.44 -15.00
C LYS A 111 2.69 0.25 -14.78
N ARG A 112 2.17 -0.88 -14.27
CA ARG A 112 2.92 -2.13 -14.00
C ARG A 112 4.17 -1.92 -13.15
N ARG A 113 4.05 -1.07 -12.13
CA ARG A 113 5.09 -0.75 -11.14
C ARG A 113 4.46 -0.28 -9.83
N PRO A 114 5.14 -0.40 -8.68
CA PRO A 114 4.63 0.20 -7.45
C PRO A 114 4.48 1.73 -7.57
N PHE A 115 3.58 2.28 -6.76
CA PHE A 115 3.57 3.69 -6.44
C PHE A 115 4.77 4.02 -5.55
N VAL A 116 5.55 5.03 -5.92
CA VAL A 116 6.79 5.38 -5.22
C VAL A 116 6.59 6.71 -4.52
N ILE A 117 6.85 6.73 -3.22
CA ILE A 117 6.88 7.91 -2.38
C ILE A 117 8.34 8.22 -2.09
N LEU A 118 8.79 9.40 -2.50
CA LEU A 118 10.11 9.91 -2.12
C LEU A 118 9.93 10.80 -0.89
N LYS A 119 10.55 10.43 0.23
CA LYS A 119 10.56 11.24 1.44
C LYS A 119 12.00 11.70 1.71
N TRP A 120 12.19 13.01 1.74
CA TRP A 120 13.42 13.67 2.17
C TRP A 120 13.12 14.73 3.23
N ALA A 121 14.16 15.17 3.92
CA ALA A 121 14.14 16.34 4.79
C ALA A 121 15.19 17.33 4.27
N GLU A 122 14.83 18.60 4.20
CA GLU A 122 15.70 19.68 3.79
C GLU A 122 15.55 20.84 4.79
N SER A 123 16.63 21.58 5.01
CA SER A 123 16.60 22.85 5.72
C SER A 123 15.91 23.93 4.86
N ALA A 124 15.52 25.05 5.48
CA ALA A 124 14.82 26.13 4.78
C ALA A 124 15.64 26.77 3.63
N ASP A 125 16.96 26.63 3.67
CA ASP A 125 17.92 27.03 2.65
C ASP A 125 18.25 25.90 1.65
N GLY A 126 17.54 24.77 1.70
CA GLY A 126 17.59 23.70 0.69
C GLY A 126 18.74 22.69 0.87
N PHE A 127 19.41 22.69 2.02
CA PHE A 127 20.47 21.74 2.33
C PHE A 127 19.93 20.50 3.05
N MET A 128 20.54 19.35 2.78
CA MET A 128 20.16 18.07 3.39
C MET A 128 20.98 17.73 4.62
N ASP A 129 22.17 18.31 4.76
CA ASP A 129 23.09 18.10 5.88
C ASP A 129 23.86 19.38 6.23
N GLN A 130 24.41 19.41 7.45
CA GLN A 130 25.41 20.40 7.86
C GLN A 130 26.70 19.64 8.14
N ASN A 131 27.72 19.83 7.30
CA ASN A 131 29.04 19.18 7.43
C ASN A 131 29.01 17.63 7.42
N PHE A 132 28.12 16.99 6.66
CA PHE A 132 27.94 15.53 6.67
C PHE A 132 27.59 14.94 8.04
N GLN A 133 27.15 15.77 8.98
CA GLN A 133 26.64 15.34 10.27
C GLN A 133 25.11 15.48 10.25
N PRO A 134 24.37 14.44 10.67
CA PRO A 134 22.95 14.58 10.85
C PRO A 134 22.65 15.63 11.93
N THR A 135 21.59 16.42 11.72
CA THR A 135 21.15 17.44 12.68
C THR A 135 19.73 17.11 13.16
N GLN A 136 19.49 17.23 14.48
CA GLN A 136 18.18 16.90 15.10
C GLN A 136 17.11 17.88 14.66
N ILE A 137 16.26 17.43 13.72
CA ILE A 137 15.07 18.17 13.31
C ILE A 137 13.76 17.45 13.75
N SER A 138 13.83 16.27 14.41
CA SER A 138 12.64 15.44 14.70
C SER A 138 12.14 15.58 16.13
N ASN A 139 10.84 15.85 16.27
CA ASN A 139 10.10 15.75 17.54
C ASN A 139 9.28 14.44 17.60
N SER A 140 8.64 14.18 18.74
CA SER A 140 7.82 12.98 18.95
C SER A 140 6.66 12.84 17.94
N LEU A 141 6.08 13.95 17.49
CA LEU A 141 5.02 13.95 16.47
C LEU A 141 5.55 13.49 15.11
N SER A 142 6.75 13.94 14.74
CA SER A 142 7.41 13.54 13.49
C SER A 142 7.73 12.05 13.48
N LYS A 143 8.11 11.49 14.63
CA LYS A 143 8.34 10.04 14.78
C LYS A 143 7.06 9.24 14.57
N HIS A 144 5.95 9.61 15.23
CA HIS A 144 4.66 8.96 15.02
C HIS A 144 4.23 8.99 13.55
N LEU A 145 4.37 10.15 12.88
CA LEU A 145 4.01 10.29 11.47
C LEU A 145 4.82 9.37 10.57
N VAL A 146 6.15 9.29 10.75
CA VAL A 146 7.01 8.38 9.97
C VAL A 146 6.61 6.92 10.20
N HIS A 147 6.30 6.55 11.44
CA HIS A 147 5.86 5.19 11.76
C HIS A 147 4.46 4.87 11.19
N GLN A 148 3.56 5.85 11.13
CA GLN A 148 2.27 5.70 10.44
C GLN A 148 2.49 5.48 8.94
N MET A 149 3.31 6.31 8.28
CA MET A 149 3.63 6.14 6.86
C MET A 149 4.23 4.76 6.57
N ARG A 150 5.09 4.23 7.45
CA ARG A 150 5.64 2.87 7.32
C ARG A 150 4.56 1.79 7.40
N SER A 151 3.58 1.95 8.29
CA SER A 151 2.47 1.01 8.42
C SER A 151 1.53 1.03 7.20
N ASP A 152 1.36 2.20 6.61
CA ASP A 152 0.44 2.41 5.48
C ASP A 152 1.01 1.87 4.16
N GLU A 153 2.34 1.82 4.01
CA GLU A 153 2.99 1.32 2.80
C GLU A 153 3.27 -0.18 2.80
N HIS A 154 3.30 -0.78 1.60
CA HIS A 154 3.72 -2.18 1.44
C HIS A 154 5.20 -2.38 1.73
N ALA A 155 6.05 -1.43 1.34
CA ALA A 155 7.49 -1.56 1.47
C ALA A 155 8.18 -0.24 1.76
N ILE A 156 9.34 -0.33 2.39
CA ILE A 156 10.26 0.79 2.66
C ILE A 156 11.63 0.49 2.05
N LEU A 157 12.21 1.46 1.35
CA LEU A 157 13.45 1.30 0.61
C LEU A 157 14.54 2.23 1.16
N VAL A 158 15.72 1.64 1.36
CA VAL A 158 16.97 2.37 1.66
C VAL A 158 18.12 1.87 0.78
N GLY A 159 19.10 2.75 0.54
CA GLY A 159 20.36 2.38 -0.09
C GLY A 159 21.40 1.93 0.94
N LYS A 160 22.45 1.26 0.46
CA LYS A 160 23.62 0.85 1.25
C LYS A 160 24.10 1.93 2.22
N ASN A 161 24.33 3.15 1.74
CA ASN A 161 24.93 4.21 2.57
C ASN A 161 24.06 4.50 3.80
N THR A 162 22.75 4.64 3.64
CA THR A 162 21.82 4.80 4.77
C THR A 162 21.87 3.61 5.71
N ALA A 163 21.89 2.38 5.18
CA ALA A 163 21.97 1.18 6.01
C ALA A 163 23.27 1.12 6.83
N VAL A 164 24.41 1.47 6.23
CA VAL A 164 25.73 1.48 6.88
C VAL A 164 25.84 2.58 7.94
N HIS A 165 25.35 3.78 7.64
CA HIS A 165 25.48 4.93 8.53
C HIS A 165 24.48 4.91 9.69
N ASP A 166 23.24 4.47 9.44
CA ASP A 166 22.14 4.62 10.41
C ASP A 166 21.80 3.30 11.11
N ASN A 167 22.28 2.15 10.61
CA ASN A 167 21.92 0.79 11.06
C ASN A 167 20.41 0.64 11.42
N PRO A 168 19.50 0.97 10.49
CA PRO A 168 18.10 1.06 10.83
C PRO A 168 17.39 -0.29 10.86
N SER A 169 16.37 -0.41 11.70
CA SER A 169 15.48 -1.59 11.67
C SER A 169 14.41 -1.50 10.58
N LEU A 170 14.01 -0.27 10.21
CA LEU A 170 12.91 0.03 9.27
C LEU A 170 11.55 -0.58 9.65
N THR A 171 11.31 -0.77 10.95
CA THR A 171 10.06 -1.34 11.49
C THR A 171 9.09 -0.27 12.02
N VAL A 172 7.84 -0.68 12.27
CA VAL A 172 6.78 0.11 12.90
C VAL A 172 6.81 -0.15 14.42
N ARG A 173 6.92 0.91 15.24
CA ARG A 173 7.12 0.82 16.70
C ARG A 173 6.31 1.84 17.48
N GLU A 174 6.09 3.02 16.92
CA GLU A 174 5.39 4.12 17.59
C GLU A 174 3.87 4.12 17.33
N VAL A 175 3.37 3.24 16.46
CA VAL A 175 1.95 3.11 16.14
C VAL A 175 1.57 1.64 15.97
N GLU A 176 0.28 1.33 16.08
CA GLU A 176 -0.23 0.02 15.70
C GLU A 176 -0.22 -0.14 14.17
N GLY A 177 0.28 -1.26 13.69
CA GLY A 177 0.46 -1.44 12.26
C GLY A 177 1.25 -2.69 11.91
N ARG A 178 1.26 -3.04 10.62
CA ARG A 178 2.14 -4.09 10.10
C ARG A 178 3.50 -3.49 9.79
N ASN A 179 4.56 -4.28 9.94
CA ASN A 179 5.86 -3.90 9.39
C ASN A 179 5.81 -3.91 7.86
N PRO A 180 6.36 -2.89 7.19
CA PRO A 180 6.55 -2.92 5.75
C PRO A 180 7.64 -3.94 5.38
N ILE A 181 7.59 -4.44 4.14
CA ILE A 181 8.72 -5.18 3.57
C ILE A 181 9.90 -4.21 3.44
N ARG A 182 11.06 -4.60 3.94
CA ARG A 182 12.28 -3.80 3.87
C ARG A 182 12.98 -4.07 2.55
N ILE A 183 13.37 -3.03 1.83
CA ILE A 183 14.11 -3.15 0.58
C ILE A 183 15.47 -2.48 0.78
N LEU A 184 16.53 -3.26 0.63
CA LEU A 184 17.91 -2.80 0.65
C LEU A 184 18.48 -2.85 -0.76
N ILE A 185 19.00 -1.72 -1.25
CA ILE A 185 19.85 -1.69 -2.45
C ILE A 185 21.30 -1.73 -2.02
N ASP A 186 21.93 -2.89 -2.19
CA ASP A 186 23.34 -3.13 -1.87
C ASP A 186 23.98 -4.04 -2.91
N PHE A 187 24.48 -3.42 -4.00
CA PHE A 187 25.06 -4.15 -5.15
C PHE A 187 26.26 -5.02 -4.78
N SER A 188 27.06 -4.60 -3.81
CA SER A 188 28.30 -5.29 -3.41
C SER A 188 28.12 -6.19 -2.18
N LEU A 189 26.96 -6.16 -1.53
CA LEU A 189 26.71 -6.84 -0.24
C LEU A 189 27.69 -6.38 0.85
N ASP A 190 27.93 -5.08 0.93
CA ASP A 190 28.84 -4.46 1.90
C ASP A 190 28.18 -4.26 3.28
N VAL A 191 26.84 -4.21 3.37
CA VAL A 191 26.14 -4.03 4.65
C VAL A 191 26.33 -5.30 5.51
N PRO A 192 26.90 -5.20 6.72
CA PRO A 192 27.15 -6.37 7.55
C PRO A 192 25.86 -7.11 7.91
N ASP A 193 25.91 -8.45 7.87
CA ASP A 193 24.79 -9.33 8.22
C ASP A 193 24.29 -9.19 9.67
N THR A 194 25.13 -8.64 10.55
CA THR A 194 24.80 -8.29 11.94
C THR A 194 23.91 -7.04 12.10
N PHE A 195 23.62 -6.31 11.02
CA PHE A 195 22.82 -5.08 11.09
C PHE A 195 21.33 -5.35 11.28
N ASN A 196 20.63 -4.38 11.88
CA ASN A 196 19.22 -4.49 12.27
C ASN A 196 18.29 -4.79 11.10
N ILE A 197 18.65 -4.36 9.89
CA ILE A 197 17.87 -4.60 8.66
C ILE A 197 17.77 -6.09 8.28
N TYR A 198 18.64 -6.95 8.83
CA TYR A 198 18.67 -8.40 8.57
C TYR A 198 17.95 -9.22 9.65
N ASN A 199 17.40 -8.59 10.69
CA ASN A 199 16.67 -9.29 11.75
C ASN A 199 15.36 -9.95 11.24
N GLU A 200 14.70 -10.75 12.06
CA GLU A 200 13.47 -11.48 11.67
C GLU A 200 12.17 -10.69 11.87
N GLU A 201 12.23 -9.41 12.27
CA GLU A 201 11.02 -8.61 12.58
C GLU A 201 10.17 -8.30 11.33
N ALA A 202 10.74 -8.34 10.14
CA ALA A 202 10.07 -8.10 8.87
C ALA A 202 10.79 -8.82 7.71
N GLU A 203 10.07 -9.11 6.62
CA GLU A 203 10.70 -9.60 5.38
C GLU A 203 11.63 -8.51 4.81
N THR A 204 12.82 -8.91 4.37
CA THR A 204 13.81 -8.03 3.73
C THR A 204 14.16 -8.57 2.35
N ILE A 205 14.03 -7.70 1.34
CA ILE A 205 14.48 -7.95 -0.03
C ILE A 205 15.78 -7.16 -0.25
N ILE A 206 16.83 -7.86 -0.71
CA ILE A 206 18.15 -7.28 -0.94
C ILE A 206 18.48 -7.37 -2.43
N PHE A 207 18.41 -6.22 -3.11
CA PHE A 207 18.86 -6.09 -4.49
C PHE A 207 20.39 -5.96 -4.52
N ASN A 208 21.05 -6.92 -5.16
CA ASN A 208 22.51 -7.01 -5.20
C ASN A 208 23.01 -7.49 -6.57
N SER A 209 24.32 -7.43 -6.86
CA SER A 209 24.88 -7.89 -8.14
C SER A 209 25.60 -9.24 -8.07
N ILE A 210 25.58 -9.91 -6.92
CA ILE A 210 26.40 -11.08 -6.64
C ILE A 210 25.58 -12.37 -6.72
N LYS A 211 24.55 -12.49 -5.88
CA LYS A 211 23.82 -13.75 -5.61
C LYS A 211 22.30 -13.59 -5.67
N ASP A 212 21.64 -14.69 -6.00
CA ASP A 212 20.19 -14.87 -5.93
C ASP A 212 19.92 -16.02 -4.95
N LEU A 213 19.21 -15.74 -3.85
CA LEU A 213 18.92 -16.70 -2.80
C LEU A 213 17.50 -16.46 -2.25
N PRO A 214 16.59 -17.43 -2.43
CA PRO A 214 15.33 -17.41 -1.73
C PRO A 214 15.52 -17.94 -0.30
N ASP A 215 15.62 -17.04 0.68
CA ASP A 215 15.45 -17.38 2.11
C ASP A 215 14.05 -16.99 2.59
N LYS A 216 13.67 -17.47 3.77
CA LYS A 216 12.35 -17.32 4.38
C LYS A 216 12.02 -15.86 4.67
N HIS A 217 12.91 -15.13 5.36
CA HIS A 217 12.73 -13.70 5.63
C HIS A 217 13.73 -12.79 4.89
N LEU A 218 14.82 -13.34 4.33
CA LEU A 218 15.82 -12.60 3.55
C LEU A 218 15.82 -13.05 2.08
N LYS A 219 15.28 -12.22 1.19
CA LYS A 219 15.27 -12.51 -0.24
C LYS A 219 16.38 -11.75 -0.95
N PHE A 220 17.44 -12.44 -1.35
CA PHE A 220 18.50 -11.84 -2.16
C PHE A 220 18.12 -11.94 -3.63
N ILE A 221 18.00 -10.80 -4.31
CA ILE A 221 17.65 -10.75 -5.74
C ILE A 221 18.83 -10.17 -6.50
N LYS A 222 19.37 -10.97 -7.43
CA LYS A 222 20.45 -10.53 -8.29
C LYS A 222 19.93 -9.59 -9.39
N ILE A 223 20.58 -8.44 -9.55
CA ILE A 223 20.26 -7.44 -10.55
C ILE A 223 21.52 -6.73 -11.05
N GLU A 224 21.52 -6.40 -12.33
CA GLU A 224 22.57 -5.60 -12.96
C GLU A 224 22.44 -4.13 -12.55
N LYS A 225 23.57 -3.42 -12.48
CA LYS A 225 23.61 -2.02 -12.05
C LYS A 225 23.01 -1.08 -13.12
N GLU A 226 23.17 -1.46 -14.38
CA GLU A 226 22.65 -0.75 -15.55
C GLU A 226 21.12 -0.78 -15.55
N ASN A 227 20.50 0.41 -15.61
CA ASN A 227 19.05 0.59 -15.52
C ASN A 227 18.42 -0.05 -14.27
N SER A 228 19.18 -0.11 -13.17
CA SER A 228 18.78 -0.80 -11.94
C SER A 228 17.44 -0.31 -11.38
N VAL A 229 17.16 1.00 -11.36
CA VAL A 229 15.88 1.53 -10.87
C VAL A 229 14.69 0.91 -11.62
N ARG A 230 14.74 0.86 -12.95
CA ARG A 230 13.67 0.27 -13.75
C ARG A 230 13.50 -1.22 -13.46
N LYS A 231 14.61 -1.96 -13.45
CA LYS A 231 14.61 -3.41 -13.17
C LYS A 231 14.12 -3.71 -11.75
N ILE A 232 14.45 -2.87 -10.76
CA ILE A 232 13.94 -2.97 -9.39
C ILE A 232 12.42 -2.78 -9.39
N LEU A 233 11.90 -1.73 -10.03
CA LEU A 233 10.47 -1.48 -10.09
C LEU A 233 9.70 -2.62 -10.79
N GLU A 234 10.26 -3.18 -11.86
CA GLU A 234 9.72 -4.36 -12.55
C GLU A 234 9.70 -5.59 -11.62
N LYS A 235 10.79 -5.84 -10.87
CA LYS A 235 10.83 -6.93 -9.88
C LYS A 235 9.87 -6.74 -8.72
N LEU A 236 9.70 -5.52 -8.22
CA LEU A 236 8.72 -5.24 -7.16
C LEU A 236 7.29 -5.46 -7.65
N TYR A 237 7.01 -5.15 -8.92
CA TYR A 237 5.73 -5.50 -9.53
C TYR A 237 5.51 -7.02 -9.61
N GLU A 238 6.51 -7.80 -10.04
CA GLU A 238 6.45 -9.27 -10.03
C GLU A 238 6.20 -9.85 -8.63
N LEU A 239 6.77 -9.23 -7.60
CA LEU A 239 6.57 -9.58 -6.19
C LEU A 239 5.26 -9.05 -5.59
N GLN A 240 4.39 -8.46 -6.41
CA GLN A 240 3.08 -7.91 -6.00
C GLN A 240 3.16 -6.79 -4.95
N ILE A 241 4.26 -6.05 -4.94
CA ILE A 241 4.44 -4.88 -4.08
C ILE A 241 3.78 -3.69 -4.76
N GLN A 242 2.75 -3.12 -4.12
CA GLN A 242 1.93 -2.04 -4.70
C GLN A 242 2.49 -0.65 -4.40
N SER A 243 3.23 -0.49 -3.31
CA SER A 243 3.78 0.80 -2.92
C SER A 243 5.11 0.68 -2.19
N VAL A 244 5.95 1.70 -2.39
CA VAL A 244 7.28 1.80 -1.79
C VAL A 244 7.48 3.23 -1.31
N ILE A 245 7.86 3.38 -0.05
CA ILE A 245 8.41 4.65 0.45
C ILE A 245 9.93 4.57 0.47
N GLN A 246 10.60 5.44 -0.28
CA GLN A 246 12.04 5.62 -0.19
C GLN A 246 12.33 6.64 0.89
N ASN A 247 13.05 6.21 1.91
CA ASN A 247 13.48 7.08 3.00
C ASN A 247 14.95 7.46 2.74
N THR A 248 15.19 8.68 2.28
CA THR A 248 16.56 9.21 2.24
C THR A 248 16.84 9.84 3.60
N MET A 249 17.80 9.24 4.33
CA MET A 249 18.25 9.63 5.68
C MET A 249 17.22 9.35 6.78
N GLU A 250 17.56 8.43 7.68
CA GLU A 250 16.81 8.21 8.92
C GLU A 250 17.29 9.06 10.07
N ASN A 251 18.49 9.60 9.95
CA ASN A 251 19.02 10.54 10.90
C ASN A 251 18.43 11.93 10.65
N ILE A 252 17.17 12.06 11.06
CA ILE A 252 16.70 13.27 11.73
C ILE A 252 17.17 13.17 13.19
N SER A 253 18.48 13.19 13.40
CA SER A 253 19.15 12.91 14.68
C SER A 253 20.28 13.88 14.98
#